data_AF-A0A936D772-F1
#
_entry.id   AF-A0A936D772-F1
#
_cell.length_a   1.000
_cell.length_b   1.000
_cell.length_c   1.000
_cell.angle_alpha   90.00
_cell.angle_beta   90.00
_cell.angle_gamma   90.00
#
_symmetry.space_group_name_H-M   'P 1'
#
loop_
_entity.id
_entity.type
_entity.pdbx_description
1 polymer ?
#
loop_
_entity_poly.entity_id
_entity_poly.type
_entity_poly.pdbx_seq_one_letter_code
_entity_poly.pdbx_strand_id
1 'polypeptide(L)'
;MLLLPVACDEGGDGPTPTASLVEPDDPPVADVGLAAATSPQAAKKPNGKKLFEDETFDGNGRTCRTCHTSSTGALSPEQVQDAFECDDDGPLFRALDSDDRLGESYDRLLTDATVLIDIPLPANWSLAADPSATHATFARGVPTTNNVPSLDTIFMADGRFTTLQDQANGAIHAHAEPGREPTFAELTAIAEFQQTNKFFSNNKLKHWANGGPEPTLPPGNTPAQIRGRAWFVPSAGGVCGHCHAGPMLNQTS
;
A
#
# COMPACT_ATOMS: atom_id res chain seq x y z
N MET A 1 29.94 22.20 9.54
CA MET A 1 28.86 21.24 9.86
C MET A 1 28.79 20.32 8.66
N LEU A 2 29.49 19.18 8.71
CA LEU A 2 29.52 18.22 7.60
C LEU A 2 28.22 17.41 7.66
N LEU A 3 27.38 17.54 6.64
CA LEU A 3 26.26 16.64 6.41
C LEU A 3 26.86 15.27 6.05
N LEU A 4 26.60 14.27 6.88
CA LEU A 4 26.85 12.87 6.53
C LEU A 4 25.86 12.50 5.41
N PRO A 5 26.28 11.71 4.40
CA PRO A 5 25.35 11.23 3.39
C PRO A 5 24.24 10.41 4.05
N VAL A 6 22.99 10.68 3.67
CA VAL A 6 21.86 9.79 3.93
C VAL A 6 22.23 8.49 3.23
N ALA A 7 22.46 7.43 4.02
CA ALA A 7 22.62 6.12 3.43
C ALA A 7 21.29 5.79 2.74
N CYS A 8 21.34 5.63 1.42
CA CYS A 8 20.24 5.02 0.68
C CYS A 8 19.87 3.72 1.41
N ASP A 9 18.58 3.54 1.73
CA ASP A 9 18.08 2.32 2.37
C ASP A 9 18.25 1.17 1.38
N GLU A 10 19.44 0.56 1.39
CA GLU A 10 19.74 -0.68 0.69
C GLU A 10 18.89 -1.76 1.33
N GLY A 11 17.73 -2.04 0.72
CA GLY A 11 16.83 -3.12 1.11
C GLY A 11 17.62 -4.39 1.43
N GLY A 12 17.58 -4.80 2.70
CA GLY A 12 18.51 -5.76 3.29
C GLY A 12 18.57 -7.14 2.62
N ASP A 13 19.81 -7.59 2.45
CA ASP A 13 20.33 -8.96 2.58
C ASP A 13 19.40 -10.13 2.24
N GLY A 14 19.48 -10.57 0.98
CA GLY A 14 19.14 -11.94 0.63
C GLY A 14 20.13 -12.94 1.27
N PRO A 15 19.68 -14.08 1.80
CA PRO A 15 20.61 -15.05 2.39
C PRO A 15 21.41 -15.79 1.31
N THR A 16 22.74 -15.73 1.46
CA THR A 16 23.73 -16.55 0.75
C THR A 16 23.46 -18.06 0.95
N PRO A 17 23.61 -18.91 -0.08
CA PRO A 17 23.31 -20.33 0.03
C PRO A 17 24.45 -21.08 0.74
N THR A 18 24.14 -21.72 1.87
CA THR A 18 25.00 -22.76 2.44
C THR A 18 24.71 -24.11 1.79
N ALA A 19 25.75 -24.69 1.21
CA ALA A 19 25.76 -25.99 0.58
C ALA A 19 25.83 -27.16 1.58
N SER A 20 25.24 -28.28 1.14
CA SER A 20 25.57 -29.68 1.43
C SER A 20 25.19 -30.25 2.80
N LEU A 21 24.45 -31.36 2.81
CA LEU A 21 25.02 -32.70 3.01
C LEU A 21 24.05 -33.76 2.48
N VAL A 22 24.58 -34.61 1.58
CA VAL A 22 24.01 -35.84 1.04
C VAL A 22 24.32 -36.97 2.01
N GLU A 23 23.38 -37.87 2.30
CA GLU A 23 23.63 -39.24 2.78
C GLU A 23 22.46 -40.19 2.36
N PRO A 24 22.69 -41.51 2.27
CA PRO A 24 22.40 -42.30 1.06
C PRO A 24 21.14 -43.19 1.11
N ASP A 25 20.85 -43.72 -0.09
CA ASP A 25 19.81 -44.68 -0.48
C ASP A 25 19.75 -45.98 0.34
N ASP A 26 18.52 -46.46 0.55
CA ASP A 26 18.22 -47.88 0.80
C ASP A 26 17.08 -48.37 -0.14
N PRO A 27 17.10 -49.65 -0.58
CA PRO A 27 16.53 -50.13 -1.84
C PRO A 27 15.02 -50.51 -1.79
N PRO A 28 14.38 -50.77 -2.96
CA PRO A 28 12.93 -50.76 -3.10
C PRO A 28 12.30 -52.10 -2.75
N VAL A 29 11.13 -52.04 -2.12
CA VAL A 29 10.17 -53.16 -2.08
C VAL A 29 8.98 -52.81 -2.96
N ALA A 30 8.84 -53.57 -4.04
CA ALA A 30 7.67 -53.56 -4.90
C ALA A 30 6.57 -54.40 -4.25
N ASP A 31 5.35 -53.87 -4.16
CA ASP A 31 4.16 -54.61 -4.60
C ASP A 31 2.97 -53.69 -4.88
N VAL A 32 2.09 -54.23 -5.71
CA VAL A 32 1.14 -53.65 -6.65
C VAL A 32 -0.07 -52.90 -6.06
N GLY A 33 -0.31 -51.70 -6.61
CA GLY A 33 -1.55 -51.35 -7.29
C GLY A 33 -2.85 -51.27 -6.49
N LEU A 34 -3.20 -50.05 -6.07
CA LEU A 34 -4.54 -49.50 -6.25
C LEU A 34 -4.40 -47.99 -6.44
N ALA A 35 -4.94 -47.47 -7.54
CA ALA A 35 -4.83 -46.07 -7.94
C ALA A 35 -5.35 -45.12 -6.83
N ALA A 36 -4.42 -44.50 -6.11
CA ALA A 36 -4.70 -43.38 -5.23
C ALA A 36 -4.57 -42.10 -6.06
N ALA A 37 -5.65 -41.33 -6.09
CA ALA A 37 -5.68 -39.97 -6.59
C ALA A 37 -4.44 -39.22 -6.06
N THR A 38 -3.71 -38.58 -6.97
CA THR A 38 -2.66 -37.63 -6.63
C THR A 38 -3.25 -36.58 -5.70
N SER A 39 -2.93 -36.67 -4.42
CA SER A 39 -3.16 -35.61 -3.45
C SER A 39 -2.65 -34.30 -4.04
N PRO A 40 -3.45 -33.23 -4.14
CA PRO A 40 -2.90 -31.93 -4.45
C PRO A 40 -1.93 -31.59 -3.32
N GLN A 41 -0.64 -31.63 -3.63
CA GLN A 41 0.40 -31.09 -2.78
C GLN A 41 -0.03 -29.66 -2.49
N ALA A 42 -0.44 -29.39 -1.25
CA ALA A 42 -0.99 -28.12 -0.85
C ALA A 42 -0.02 -27.02 -1.29
N ALA A 43 -0.39 -26.27 -2.33
CA ALA A 43 0.45 -25.20 -2.84
C ALA A 43 0.81 -24.29 -1.67
N LYS A 44 2.11 -24.05 -1.47
CA LYS A 44 2.60 -23.21 -0.37
C LYS A 44 1.89 -21.85 -0.47
N LYS A 45 1.21 -21.44 0.62
CA LYS A 45 0.51 -20.16 0.67
C LYS A 45 1.49 -19.02 0.30
N PRO A 46 1.12 -18.10 -0.59
CA PRO A 46 1.97 -16.96 -0.93
C PRO A 46 2.34 -16.14 0.30
N ASN A 47 3.56 -15.60 0.31
CA ASN A 47 4.04 -14.77 1.43
C ASN A 47 3.64 -13.31 1.19
N GLY A 48 2.61 -12.83 1.88
CA GLY A 48 2.09 -11.47 1.73
C GLY A 48 3.09 -10.35 2.00
N LYS A 49 4.02 -10.54 2.96
CA LYS A 49 5.09 -9.57 3.22
C LYS A 49 6.01 -9.46 2.01
N LYS A 50 6.47 -10.59 1.48
CA LYS A 50 7.34 -10.61 0.29
C LYS A 50 6.63 -9.98 -0.91
N LEU A 51 5.34 -10.28 -1.09
CA LEU A 51 4.55 -9.69 -2.18
C LEU A 51 4.40 -8.18 -2.04
N PHE A 52 4.20 -7.68 -0.82
CA PHE A 52 4.08 -6.24 -0.58
C PHE A 52 5.43 -5.53 -0.72
N GLU A 53 6.50 -6.16 -0.24
CA GLU A 53 7.80 -5.50 -0.11
C GLU A 53 8.70 -5.62 -1.34
N ASP A 54 8.65 -6.77 -2.02
CA ASP A 54 9.69 -7.18 -2.97
C ASP A 54 9.15 -7.58 -4.36
N GLU A 55 7.85 -7.86 -4.49
CA GLU A 55 7.27 -8.34 -5.74
C GLU A 55 6.96 -7.19 -6.71
N THR A 56 7.38 -7.37 -7.97
CA THR A 56 7.19 -6.41 -9.06
C THR A 56 6.18 -6.88 -10.09
N PHE A 57 5.73 -8.14 -10.00
CA PHE A 57 4.80 -8.76 -10.95
C PHE A 57 5.30 -8.69 -12.40
N ASP A 58 6.62 -8.87 -12.58
CA ASP A 58 7.33 -8.72 -13.86
C ASP A 58 7.11 -7.35 -14.54
N GLY A 59 6.72 -6.34 -13.76
CA GLY A 59 6.37 -5.01 -14.26
C GLY A 59 7.54 -4.03 -14.28
N ASN A 60 7.25 -2.75 -14.10
CA ASN A 60 8.20 -1.64 -14.22
C ASN A 60 9.18 -1.50 -13.03
N GLY A 61 9.36 -2.55 -12.23
CA GLY A 61 10.26 -2.57 -11.07
C GLY A 61 9.69 -1.95 -9.79
N ARG A 62 8.48 -1.38 -9.81
CA ARG A 62 7.82 -0.90 -8.59
C ARG A 62 7.32 -2.04 -7.73
N THR A 63 7.38 -1.84 -6.41
CA THR A 63 6.68 -2.66 -5.42
C THR A 63 5.74 -1.76 -4.62
N CYS A 64 4.91 -2.31 -3.72
CA CYS A 64 4.07 -1.46 -2.87
C CYS A 64 4.91 -0.50 -2.01
N ARG A 65 6.14 -0.90 -1.68
CA ARG A 65 7.09 -0.12 -0.87
C ARG A 65 7.64 1.12 -1.57
N THR A 66 7.64 1.15 -2.90
CA THR A 66 8.10 2.31 -3.65
C THR A 66 7.30 3.56 -3.27
N CYS A 67 6.01 3.41 -2.96
CA CYS A 67 5.14 4.51 -2.54
C CYS A 67 4.68 4.42 -1.07
N HIS A 68 4.61 3.21 -0.49
CA HIS A 68 4.19 3.01 0.90
C HIS A 68 5.39 2.75 1.82
N THR A 69 6.00 3.85 2.25
CA THR A 69 7.23 3.85 3.06
C THR A 69 7.02 3.26 4.46
N SER A 70 8.10 2.87 5.15
CA SER A 70 8.01 2.09 6.42
C SER A 70 7.71 2.95 7.62
N SER A 71 8.07 4.23 7.53
CA SER A 71 7.91 5.19 8.59
C SER A 71 6.44 5.58 8.77
N THR A 72 5.78 5.94 7.67
CA THR A 72 4.43 6.52 7.72
C THR A 72 3.39 5.70 6.97
N GLY A 73 3.80 4.76 6.12
CA GLY A 73 2.91 4.06 5.18
C GLY A 73 2.43 4.94 4.03
N ALA A 74 2.90 6.20 3.97
CA ALA A 74 2.56 7.23 2.99
C ALA A 74 3.83 7.68 2.25
N LEU A 75 3.66 8.52 1.23
CA LEU A 75 4.76 9.17 0.50
C LEU A 75 4.75 10.67 0.81
N SER A 76 5.90 11.22 1.20
CA SER A 76 6.08 12.67 1.40
C SER A 76 7.05 13.28 0.38
N PRO A 77 7.00 14.60 0.14
CA PRO A 77 7.92 15.27 -0.79
C PRO A 77 9.39 15.03 -0.44
N GLU A 78 9.73 15.04 0.86
CA GLU A 78 11.09 14.78 1.32
C GLU A 78 11.57 13.37 0.92
N GLN A 79 10.69 12.37 1.04
CA GLN A 79 11.03 11.00 0.66
C GLN A 79 11.21 10.83 -0.84
N VAL A 80 10.46 11.58 -1.65
CA VAL A 80 10.62 11.59 -3.11
C VAL A 80 11.95 12.26 -3.47
N GLN A 81 12.27 13.40 -2.85
CA GLN A 81 13.52 14.12 -3.09
C GLN A 81 14.72 13.25 -2.71
N ASP A 82 14.69 12.60 -1.54
CA ASP A 82 15.73 11.66 -1.11
C ASP A 82 15.89 10.49 -2.10
N ALA A 83 14.77 9.95 -2.62
CA ALA A 83 14.81 8.89 -3.63
C ALA A 83 15.41 9.37 -4.96
N PHE A 84 15.09 10.59 -5.39
CA PHE A 84 15.61 11.19 -6.62
C PHE A 84 17.12 11.49 -6.53
N GLU A 85 17.58 11.97 -5.37
CA GLU A 85 19.01 12.17 -5.12
C GLU A 85 19.79 10.85 -5.08
N CYS A 86 19.13 9.75 -4.69
CA CYS A 86 19.73 8.43 -4.65
C CYS A 86 19.77 7.76 -6.03
N ASP A 87 18.65 7.76 -6.76
CA ASP A 87 18.48 7.12 -8.08
C ASP A 87 17.30 7.77 -8.83
N ASP A 88 17.61 8.72 -9.72
CA ASP A 88 16.64 9.43 -10.55
C ASP A 88 16.06 8.57 -11.69
N ASP A 89 16.66 7.41 -11.99
CA ASP A 89 16.15 6.38 -12.89
C ASP A 89 15.39 5.25 -12.14
N GLY A 90 15.28 5.39 -10.81
CA GLY A 90 14.73 4.39 -9.91
C GLY A 90 13.23 4.12 -10.13
N PRO A 91 12.68 3.06 -9.51
CA PRO A 91 11.29 2.66 -9.73
C PRO A 91 10.24 3.73 -9.43
N LEU A 92 10.53 4.73 -8.59
CA LEU A 92 9.59 5.81 -8.31
C LEU A 92 9.43 6.76 -9.51
N PHE A 93 10.45 6.90 -10.36
CA PHE A 93 10.50 7.84 -11.48
C PHE A 93 10.25 7.11 -12.80
N ARG A 94 8.96 6.91 -13.11
CA ARG A 94 8.51 6.29 -14.37
C ARG A 94 7.76 7.29 -15.21
N ALA A 95 7.83 7.14 -16.54
CA ALA A 95 7.15 8.01 -17.48
C ALA A 95 5.68 8.26 -17.10
N LEU A 96 4.94 7.25 -16.64
CA LEU A 96 3.53 7.40 -16.23
C LEU A 96 3.27 8.42 -15.10
N ASP A 97 4.29 8.77 -14.30
CA ASP A 97 4.21 9.75 -13.21
C ASP A 97 4.99 11.04 -13.47
N SER A 98 5.67 11.13 -14.62
CA SER A 98 6.26 12.38 -15.09
C SER A 98 5.19 13.42 -15.43
N ASP A 99 5.57 14.70 -15.43
CA ASP A 99 4.65 15.81 -15.65
C ASP A 99 4.01 15.79 -17.05
N ASP A 100 4.71 15.22 -18.03
CA ASP A 100 4.29 15.12 -19.44
C ASP A 100 3.89 13.69 -19.86
N ARG A 101 3.99 12.72 -18.95
CA ARG A 101 3.83 11.28 -19.20
C ARG A 101 4.87 10.65 -20.14
N LEU A 102 5.98 11.34 -20.42
CA LEU A 102 7.05 10.86 -21.31
C LEU A 102 8.36 10.62 -20.58
N GLY A 103 8.49 11.06 -19.33
CA GLY A 103 9.67 10.85 -18.49
C GLY A 103 10.63 12.02 -18.44
N GLU A 104 10.26 13.20 -18.96
CA GLU A 104 11.18 14.35 -19.08
C GLU A 104 11.33 15.14 -17.77
N SER A 105 10.29 15.17 -16.92
CA SER A 105 10.30 15.92 -15.66
C SER A 105 9.39 15.30 -14.59
N TYR A 106 9.73 15.53 -13.32
CA TYR A 106 9.03 14.99 -12.15
C TYR A 106 8.74 16.07 -11.10
N ASP A 107 8.61 17.33 -11.51
CA ASP A 107 8.49 18.50 -10.63
C ASP A 107 7.31 18.36 -9.67
N ARG A 108 6.15 17.90 -10.17
CA ARG A 108 4.96 17.62 -9.35
C ARG A 108 5.21 16.51 -8.33
N LEU A 109 5.87 15.44 -8.74
CA LEU A 109 6.17 14.31 -7.85
C LEU A 109 7.15 14.75 -6.77
N LEU A 110 8.19 15.50 -7.13
CA LEU A 110 9.21 16.04 -6.22
C LEU A 110 8.67 17.10 -5.25
N THR A 111 7.75 17.95 -5.71
CA THR A 111 7.21 19.06 -4.91
C THR A 111 6.05 18.62 -4.02
N ASP A 112 5.14 17.79 -4.55
CA ASP A 112 3.87 17.49 -3.91
C ASP A 112 3.70 16.02 -3.50
N ALA A 113 4.63 15.14 -3.87
CA ALA A 113 4.53 13.68 -3.64
C ALA A 113 3.19 13.07 -4.11
N THR A 114 2.71 13.55 -5.25
CA THR A 114 1.49 13.03 -5.85
C THR A 114 1.80 12.05 -6.96
N VAL A 115 0.93 11.07 -7.19
CA VAL A 115 0.93 10.16 -8.36
C VAL A 115 -0.27 10.47 -9.25
N LEU A 116 -0.17 10.15 -10.54
CA LEU A 116 -1.27 10.39 -11.48
C LEU A 116 -2.27 9.23 -11.44
N ILE A 117 -3.54 9.54 -11.18
CA ILE A 117 -4.64 8.58 -11.16
C ILE A 117 -5.63 8.91 -12.28
N ASP A 118 -5.84 7.97 -13.19
CA ASP A 118 -6.87 8.06 -14.21
C ASP A 118 -8.20 7.51 -13.70
N ILE A 119 -9.27 8.29 -13.87
CA ILE A 119 -10.62 7.94 -13.43
C ILE A 119 -11.55 7.94 -14.64
N PRO A 120 -12.28 6.84 -14.90
CA PRO A 120 -13.26 6.81 -15.98
C PRO A 120 -14.32 7.89 -15.82
N LEU A 121 -14.64 8.58 -16.91
CA LEU A 121 -15.73 9.53 -16.95
C LEU A 121 -17.07 8.77 -17.07
N PRO A 122 -18.12 9.22 -16.36
CA PRO A 122 -19.47 8.76 -16.62
C PRO A 122 -19.84 8.99 -18.10
N ALA A 123 -20.63 8.09 -18.69
CA ALA A 123 -20.97 8.14 -20.12
C ALA A 123 -21.65 9.45 -20.57
N ASN A 124 -22.25 10.20 -19.64
CA ASN A 124 -22.90 11.49 -19.89
C ASN A 124 -22.01 12.71 -19.57
N TRP A 125 -20.74 12.50 -19.28
CA TRP A 125 -19.77 13.55 -18.96
C TRP A 125 -18.76 13.68 -20.10
N SER A 126 -18.27 14.90 -20.31
CA SER A 126 -17.18 15.19 -21.25
C SER A 126 -16.32 16.30 -20.67
N LEU A 127 -15.02 16.31 -20.98
CA LEU A 127 -14.14 17.39 -20.57
C LEU A 127 -14.26 18.54 -21.58
N ALA A 128 -14.36 19.77 -21.09
CA ALA A 128 -14.49 20.93 -21.98
C ALA A 128 -13.26 21.10 -22.90
N ALA A 129 -12.06 20.78 -22.40
CA ALA A 129 -10.81 20.88 -23.14
C ALA A 129 -10.58 19.71 -24.11
N ASP A 130 -11.13 18.53 -23.81
CA ASP A 130 -11.08 17.34 -24.65
C ASP A 130 -12.40 16.56 -24.54
N PRO A 131 -13.38 16.85 -25.41
CA PRO A 131 -14.66 16.16 -25.40
C PRO A 131 -14.57 14.68 -25.77
N SER A 132 -13.44 14.20 -26.29
CA SER A 132 -13.23 12.80 -26.67
C SER A 132 -12.63 11.94 -25.55
N ALA A 133 -12.13 12.59 -24.49
CA ALA A 133 -11.58 11.90 -23.34
C ALA A 133 -12.63 10.99 -22.68
N THR A 134 -12.22 9.77 -22.33
CA THR A 134 -13.04 8.81 -21.57
C THR A 134 -12.63 8.73 -20.10
N HIS A 135 -11.54 9.43 -19.73
CA HIS A 135 -10.99 9.46 -18.39
C HIS A 135 -10.58 10.89 -18.04
N ALA A 136 -10.51 11.18 -16.74
CA ALA A 136 -9.87 12.37 -16.21
C ALA A 136 -8.70 11.96 -15.30
N THR A 137 -7.57 12.64 -15.46
CA THR A 137 -6.37 12.42 -14.66
C THR A 137 -6.35 13.37 -13.46
N PHE A 138 -6.07 12.82 -12.28
CA PHE A 138 -5.93 13.58 -11.05
C PHE A 138 -4.60 13.28 -10.38
N ALA A 139 -3.86 14.33 -10.02
CA ALA A 139 -2.74 14.21 -9.10
C ALA A 139 -3.27 13.93 -7.68
N ARG A 140 -2.87 12.80 -7.09
CA ARG A 140 -3.30 12.42 -5.74
C ARG A 140 -2.11 12.04 -4.88
N GLY A 141 -2.14 12.48 -3.61
CA GLY A 141 -1.18 12.02 -2.62
C GLY A 141 -1.37 10.54 -2.30
N VAL A 142 -0.29 9.86 -1.92
CA VAL A 142 -0.32 8.45 -1.51
C VAL A 142 -0.72 8.38 -0.02
N PRO A 143 -1.93 7.89 0.32
CA PRO A 143 -2.36 7.84 1.71
C PRO A 143 -1.58 6.79 2.51
N THR A 144 -1.58 6.96 3.83
CA THR A 144 -0.98 6.02 4.77
C THR A 144 -1.65 4.64 4.70
N THR A 145 -0.85 3.57 4.68
CA THR A 145 -1.32 2.20 4.92
C THR A 145 -1.52 1.88 6.40
N ASN A 146 -1.12 2.76 7.32
CA ASN A 146 -1.41 2.56 8.74
C ASN A 146 -2.90 2.75 9.04
N ASN A 147 -3.45 1.79 9.77
CA ASN A 147 -4.80 1.65 10.30
C ASN A 147 -5.88 1.41 9.24
N VAL A 148 -5.74 1.99 8.04
CA VAL A 148 -6.75 1.93 6.96
C VAL A 148 -7.13 0.49 6.57
N PRO A 149 -6.20 -0.46 6.33
CA PRO A 149 -6.54 -1.79 5.84
C PRO A 149 -7.44 -2.61 6.76
N SER A 150 -7.45 -2.29 8.06
CA SER A 150 -8.27 -3.01 9.06
C SER A 150 -9.44 -2.19 9.61
N LEU A 151 -9.48 -0.88 9.34
CA LEU A 151 -10.48 0.02 9.93
C LEU A 151 -11.39 0.69 8.91
N ASP A 152 -11.11 0.54 7.62
CA ASP A 152 -11.96 1.05 6.54
C ASP A 152 -12.46 -0.11 5.67
N THR A 153 -13.61 0.09 5.05
CA THR A 153 -14.22 -0.86 4.09
C THR A 153 -14.35 -0.25 2.69
N ILE A 154 -14.02 1.03 2.54
CA ILE A 154 -14.06 1.76 1.28
C ILE A 154 -12.67 2.36 1.06
N PHE A 155 -12.06 2.02 -0.07
CA PHE A 155 -10.69 2.40 -0.39
C PHE A 155 -10.65 3.38 -1.56
N MET A 156 -9.55 4.13 -1.60
CA MET A 156 -9.30 5.28 -2.49
C MET A 156 -10.15 6.49 -2.13
N ALA A 157 -9.64 7.69 -2.40
CA ALA A 157 -10.34 8.95 -2.09
C ALA A 157 -11.68 9.13 -2.82
N ASP A 158 -11.93 8.36 -3.88
CA ASP A 158 -13.20 8.30 -4.62
C ASP A 158 -14.03 7.04 -4.29
N GLY A 159 -13.59 6.22 -3.34
CA GLY A 159 -14.32 5.06 -2.85
C GLY A 159 -14.56 3.94 -3.87
N ARG A 160 -13.79 3.90 -4.96
CA ARG A 160 -14.04 2.97 -6.07
C ARG A 160 -13.76 1.49 -5.75
N PHE A 161 -13.07 1.19 -4.66
CA PHE A 161 -12.79 -0.19 -4.24
C PHE A 161 -13.37 -0.46 -2.86
N THR A 162 -13.99 -1.62 -2.69
CA THR A 162 -14.62 -2.04 -1.42
C THR A 162 -13.90 -3.23 -0.77
N THR A 163 -12.82 -3.71 -1.38
CA THR A 163 -11.95 -4.75 -0.83
C THR A 163 -10.48 -4.37 -1.00
N LEU A 164 -9.62 -4.86 -0.12
CA LEU A 164 -8.17 -4.68 -0.24
C LEU A 164 -7.59 -5.41 -1.44
N GLN A 165 -8.18 -6.54 -1.83
CA GLN A 165 -7.76 -7.31 -2.99
C GLN A 165 -7.99 -6.51 -4.28
N ASP A 166 -9.18 -5.91 -4.44
CA ASP A 166 -9.48 -5.06 -5.60
C ASP A 166 -8.62 -3.80 -5.60
N GLN A 167 -8.38 -3.21 -4.43
CA GLN A 167 -7.49 -2.07 -4.29
C GLN A 167 -6.04 -2.41 -4.68
N ALA A 168 -5.51 -3.53 -4.20
CA ALA A 168 -4.16 -3.98 -4.53
C ALA A 168 -4.05 -4.29 -6.02
N ASN A 169 -5.03 -4.99 -6.60
CA ASN A 169 -5.05 -5.28 -8.03
C ASN A 169 -5.07 -4.00 -8.86
N GLY A 170 -5.96 -3.06 -8.51
CA GLY A 170 -6.05 -1.76 -9.18
C GLY A 170 -4.75 -0.96 -9.12
N ALA A 171 -4.07 -0.96 -7.96
CA ALA A 171 -2.79 -0.28 -7.80
C ALA A 171 -1.68 -0.93 -8.64
N ILE A 172 -1.62 -2.28 -8.70
CA ILE A 172 -0.66 -3.01 -9.52
C ILE A 172 -0.83 -2.62 -10.99
N HIS A 173 -2.05 -2.70 -11.55
CA HIS A 173 -2.29 -2.33 -12.95
C HIS A 173 -2.03 -0.86 -13.24
N ALA A 174 -2.44 0.04 -12.35
CA ALA A 174 -2.34 1.48 -12.60
C ALA A 174 -0.91 2.02 -12.44
N HIS A 175 -0.06 1.37 -11.63
CA HIS A 175 1.22 1.96 -11.24
C HIS A 175 2.43 1.07 -11.45
N ALA A 176 2.29 -0.25 -11.39
CA ALA A 176 3.40 -1.19 -11.54
C ALA A 176 3.52 -1.75 -12.97
N GLU A 177 2.52 -1.52 -13.84
CA GLU A 177 2.51 -1.99 -15.24
C GLU A 177 2.91 -3.47 -15.34
N PRO A 178 2.14 -4.38 -14.69
CA PRO A 178 2.56 -5.75 -14.45
C PRO A 178 2.79 -6.51 -15.77
N GLY A 179 3.89 -7.26 -15.84
CA GLY A 179 4.15 -8.21 -16.91
C GLY A 179 3.36 -9.52 -16.76
N ARG A 180 2.87 -9.81 -15.55
CA ARG A 180 1.97 -10.94 -15.26
C ARG A 180 0.81 -10.54 -14.37
N GLU A 181 -0.33 -11.21 -14.55
CA GLU A 181 -1.49 -11.02 -13.69
C GLU A 181 -1.21 -11.52 -12.26
N PRO A 182 -1.49 -10.71 -11.22
CA PRO A 182 -1.52 -11.18 -9.84
C PRO A 182 -2.59 -12.26 -9.66
N THR A 183 -2.24 -13.35 -9.00
CA THR A 183 -3.23 -14.38 -8.66
C THR A 183 -4.11 -13.93 -7.50
N PHE A 184 -5.34 -14.45 -7.42
CA PHE A 184 -6.23 -14.19 -6.28
C PHE A 184 -5.60 -14.57 -4.92
N ALA A 185 -4.79 -15.63 -4.90
CA ALA A 185 -4.08 -16.05 -3.69
C ALA A 185 -2.99 -15.05 -3.27
N GLU A 186 -2.29 -14.42 -4.22
CA GLU A 186 -1.32 -13.37 -3.94
C GLU A 186 -2.01 -12.10 -3.44
N LEU A 187 -3.09 -11.66 -4.11
CA LEU A 187 -3.90 -10.51 -3.67
C LEU A 187 -4.47 -10.72 -2.26
N THR A 188 -4.94 -11.93 -1.95
CA THR A 188 -5.40 -12.30 -0.61
C THR A 188 -4.26 -12.24 0.41
N ALA A 189 -3.07 -12.76 0.06
CA ALA A 189 -1.92 -12.71 0.95
C ALA A 189 -1.45 -11.27 1.22
N ILE A 190 -1.50 -10.38 0.22
CA ILE A 190 -1.23 -8.94 0.37
C ILE A 190 -2.24 -8.30 1.33
N ALA A 191 -3.53 -8.56 1.13
CA ALA A 191 -4.59 -8.03 2.00
C ALA A 191 -4.40 -8.49 3.45
N GLU A 192 -4.16 -9.78 3.68
CA GLU A 192 -3.90 -10.32 5.02
C GLU A 192 -2.66 -9.71 5.67
N PHE A 193 -1.58 -9.50 4.91
CA PHE A 193 -0.36 -8.87 5.43
C PHE A 193 -0.62 -7.43 5.90
N GLN A 194 -1.37 -6.66 5.11
CA GLN A 194 -1.76 -5.29 5.44
C GLN A 194 -2.65 -5.19 6.68
N GLN A 195 -3.29 -6.30 7.10
CA GLN A 195 -4.12 -6.36 8.31
C GLN A 195 -3.37 -6.86 9.55
N THR A 196 -2.06 -7.11 9.43
CA THR A 196 -1.24 -7.53 10.57
C THR A 196 -0.94 -6.36 11.53
N ASN A 197 -0.39 -6.70 12.70
CA ASN A 197 0.01 -5.73 13.73
C ASN A 197 0.94 -4.61 13.23
N LYS A 198 1.69 -4.85 12.14
CA LYS A 198 2.64 -3.88 11.58
C LYS A 198 1.95 -2.61 11.09
N PHE A 199 0.66 -2.69 10.72
CA PHE A 199 -0.09 -1.58 10.16
C PHE A 199 -0.96 -0.86 11.20
N PHE A 200 -0.83 -1.15 12.49
CA PHE A 200 -1.54 -0.39 13.52
C PHE A 200 -0.61 0.61 14.19
N SER A 201 -1.03 1.87 14.22
CA SER A 201 -0.30 2.93 14.92
C SER A 201 -0.33 2.79 16.44
N ASN A 202 -1.31 2.05 17.00
CA ASN A 202 -1.37 1.73 18.43
C ASN A 202 -2.27 0.51 18.73
N ASN A 203 -2.10 -0.06 19.93
CA ASN A 203 -2.85 -1.24 20.38
C ASN A 203 -4.36 -0.99 20.60
N LYS A 204 -4.81 0.24 20.83
CA LYS A 204 -6.25 0.52 21.01
C LYS A 204 -7.01 0.36 19.69
N LEU A 205 -6.45 0.91 18.60
CA LEU A 205 -7.00 0.74 17.26
C LEU A 205 -7.01 -0.73 16.83
N LYS A 206 -5.94 -1.46 17.13
CA LYS A 206 -5.89 -2.91 16.94
C LYS A 206 -7.01 -3.62 17.71
N HIS A 207 -7.19 -3.31 18.99
CA HIS A 207 -8.22 -3.96 19.78
C HIS A 207 -9.62 -3.69 19.22
N TRP A 208 -9.89 -2.45 18.80
CA TRP A 208 -11.13 -2.06 18.15
C TRP A 208 -11.37 -2.81 16.84
N ALA A 209 -10.36 -2.90 15.95
CA ALA A 209 -10.44 -3.69 14.71
C ALA A 209 -10.80 -5.17 14.96
N ASN A 210 -10.43 -5.71 16.12
CA ASN A 210 -10.71 -7.08 16.53
C ASN A 210 -12.00 -7.21 17.36
N GLY A 211 -12.95 -6.28 17.21
CA GLY A 211 -14.26 -6.30 17.89
C GLY A 211 -14.26 -5.74 19.31
N GLY A 212 -13.17 -5.10 19.74
CA GLY A 212 -13.12 -4.33 20.98
C GLY A 212 -13.95 -3.05 20.93
N PRO A 213 -14.08 -2.32 22.06
CA PRO A 213 -14.83 -1.07 22.10
C PRO A 213 -14.16 0.02 21.27
N GLU A 214 -14.98 0.94 20.77
CA GLU A 214 -14.52 2.12 20.02
C GLU A 214 -13.53 2.94 20.85
N PRO A 215 -12.38 3.35 20.27
CA PRO A 215 -11.40 4.15 20.95
C PRO A 215 -11.92 5.57 21.16
N THR A 216 -11.74 6.10 22.37
CA THR A 216 -12.07 7.49 22.68
C THR A 216 -10.89 8.42 22.41
N LEU A 217 -11.20 9.65 21.96
CA LEU A 217 -10.20 10.69 21.79
C LEU A 217 -9.53 11.00 23.14
N PRO A 218 -8.19 10.93 23.26
CA PRO A 218 -7.50 11.15 24.52
C PRO A 218 -7.76 12.56 25.07
N PRO A 219 -7.72 12.75 26.40
CA PRO A 219 -7.98 14.06 27.01
C PRO A 219 -6.88 15.10 26.75
N GLY A 220 -5.68 14.66 26.35
CA GLY A 220 -4.48 15.49 26.24
C GLY A 220 -3.69 15.52 27.55
N ASN A 221 -2.36 15.61 27.46
CA ASN A 221 -1.43 15.59 28.59
C ASN A 221 -0.86 16.97 28.92
N THR A 222 -0.93 17.92 27.99
CA THR A 222 -0.44 19.29 28.17
C THR A 222 -1.59 20.30 28.11
N PRO A 223 -1.43 21.50 28.72
CA PRO A 223 -2.43 22.56 28.60
C PRO A 223 -2.76 22.90 27.15
N ALA A 224 -1.79 22.84 26.23
CA ALA A 224 -2.02 23.09 24.82
C ALA A 224 -2.86 21.96 24.17
N GLN A 225 -2.56 20.70 24.46
CA GLN A 225 -3.33 19.55 23.95
C GLN A 225 -4.78 19.58 24.44
N ILE A 226 -5.00 19.89 25.73
CA ILE A 226 -6.35 20.00 26.31
C ILE A 226 -7.14 21.11 25.61
N ARG A 227 -6.52 22.28 25.39
CA ARG A 227 -7.18 23.37 24.63
C ARG A 227 -7.47 22.96 23.20
N GLY A 228 -6.51 22.35 22.49
CA GLY A 228 -6.68 21.88 21.12
C GLY A 228 -7.83 20.87 21.00
N ARG A 229 -7.95 19.95 21.97
CA ARG A 229 -9.07 19.00 22.04
C ARG A 229 -10.42 19.70 22.11
N ALA A 230 -10.56 20.78 22.88
CA ALA A 230 -11.82 21.52 22.97
C ALA A 230 -12.24 22.12 21.62
N TRP A 231 -11.29 22.56 20.79
CA TRP A 231 -11.53 23.02 19.43
C TRP A 231 -11.81 21.89 18.43
N PHE A 232 -11.44 20.66 18.77
CA PHE A 232 -11.64 19.50 17.91
C PHE A 232 -12.99 18.82 18.15
N VAL A 233 -13.38 18.63 19.42
CA VAL A 233 -14.52 17.80 19.80
C VAL A 233 -15.86 18.55 19.57
N PRO A 234 -16.80 17.99 18.80
CA PRO A 234 -18.10 18.63 18.52
C PRO A 234 -18.89 18.98 19.77
N SER A 235 -18.91 18.09 20.78
CA SER A 235 -19.61 18.34 22.04
C SER A 235 -19.05 19.49 22.87
N ALA A 236 -17.84 19.98 22.53
CA ALA A 236 -17.23 21.16 23.13
C ALA A 236 -17.32 22.41 22.22
N GLY A 237 -18.06 22.34 21.10
CA GLY A 237 -18.18 23.41 20.11
C GLY A 237 -17.12 23.39 19.00
N GLY A 238 -16.31 22.32 18.92
CA GLY A 238 -15.28 22.16 17.91
C GLY A 238 -15.81 21.68 16.56
N VAL A 239 -15.40 22.30 15.46
CA VAL A 239 -15.92 21.97 14.12
C VAL A 239 -15.22 20.78 13.46
N CYS A 240 -13.96 20.52 13.81
CA CYS A 240 -13.12 19.54 13.11
C CYS A 240 -13.64 18.10 13.26
N GLY A 241 -14.09 17.74 14.47
CA GLY A 241 -14.54 16.39 14.78
C GLY A 241 -15.93 16.05 14.23
N HIS A 242 -16.61 16.95 13.51
CA HIS A 242 -17.81 16.56 12.76
C HIS A 242 -17.48 15.61 11.60
N CYS A 243 -16.27 15.74 11.04
CA CYS A 243 -15.80 14.90 9.94
C CYS A 243 -14.55 14.09 10.31
N HIS A 244 -13.69 14.59 11.21
CA HIS A 244 -12.43 13.95 11.59
C HIS A 244 -12.49 13.20 12.93
N ALA A 245 -13.68 12.88 13.45
CA ALA A 245 -13.83 12.09 14.66
C ALA A 245 -14.75 10.89 14.47
N GLY A 246 -14.75 10.00 15.47
CA GLY A 246 -15.53 8.77 15.47
C GLY A 246 -14.73 7.56 15.01
N PRO A 247 -15.40 6.41 14.86
CA PRO A 247 -14.79 5.26 14.24
C PRO A 247 -14.55 5.65 12.79
N MET A 248 -13.30 5.55 12.32
CA MET A 248 -12.78 5.91 10.98
C MET A 248 -13.46 5.18 9.79
N LEU A 249 -14.69 4.70 9.97
CA LEU A 249 -15.49 4.02 8.99
C LEU A 249 -16.09 5.08 8.07
N ASN A 250 -15.76 5.01 6.78
CA ASN A 250 -16.60 5.58 5.74
C ASN A 250 -17.98 4.92 5.82
N GLN A 251 -18.87 5.48 6.64
CA GLN A 251 -20.24 5.00 6.74
C GLN A 251 -21.00 5.54 5.53
N THR A 252 -21.36 4.66 4.60
CA THR A 252 -22.37 4.97 3.59
C THR A 252 -23.72 5.03 4.29
N SER A 253 -24.39 6.18 4.18
CA SER A 253 -25.79 6.35 4.61
C SER A 253 -26.74 5.45 3.84
#